data_AF-A0A3B0Z3U6-F1
#
_entry.id   AF-A0A3B0Z3U6-F1
#
_cell.length_a   1.000
_cell.length_b   1.000
_cell.length_c   1.000
_cell.angle_alpha   90.00
_cell.angle_beta   90.00
_cell.angle_gamma   90.00
#
_symmetry.space_group_name_H-M   'P 1'
#
loop_
_entity.id
_entity.type
_entity.pdbx_description
1 polymer ?
#
loop_
_entity_poly.entity_id
_entity_poly.type
_entity_poly.pdbx_seq_one_letter_code
_entity_poly.pdbx_strand_id
1 'polypeptide(L)' 'MIPALLPRQAETADDGGWQACLALVFAQHGSNTVLEHSRHYGPLRIQRPFYPEGNLAHVYILHPPGGVVG' A
#
# COMPACT_ATOMS: atom_id res chain seq x y z
N MET A 1 -28.10 4.83 -12.44
CA MET A 1 -27.34 5.41 -11.30
C MET A 1 -26.94 4.25 -10.41
N ILE A 2 -25.71 3.75 -10.56
CA ILE A 2 -25.21 2.56 -9.84
C ILE A 2 -24.51 3.07 -8.58
N PRO A 3 -24.90 2.68 -7.36
CA PRO A 3 -24.19 3.10 -6.16
C PRO A 3 -22.82 2.39 -6.13
N ALA A 4 -21.76 3.17 -5.91
CA ALA A 4 -20.43 2.64 -5.70
C ALA A 4 -20.43 1.70 -4.49
N LEU A 5 -20.03 0.44 -4.69
CA LEU A 5 -19.85 -0.52 -3.60
C LEU A 5 -18.70 0.00 -2.71
N LEU A 6 -19.04 0.52 -1.53
CA LEU A 6 -18.05 0.83 -0.49
C LEU A 6 -17.33 -0.49 -0.12
N PRO A 7 -15.99 -0.53 -0.02
CA PRO A 7 -15.31 -1.74 0.42
C PRO A 7 -15.77 -2.10 1.83
N ARG A 8 -16.27 -3.33 1.96
CA ARG A 8 -16.71 -3.93 3.23
C ARG A 8 -15.53 -3.88 4.19
N GLN A 9 -15.67 -3.13 5.29
CA GLN A 9 -14.69 -3.08 6.36
C GLN A 9 -14.48 -4.52 6.84
N ALA A 10 -13.25 -5.03 6.71
CA ALA A 10 -12.91 -6.36 7.20
C ALA A 10 -13.09 -6.39 8.72
N GLU A 11 -13.98 -7.25 9.20
CA GLU A 11 -14.19 -7.51 10.62
C GLU A 11 -12.90 -8.13 11.18
N THR A 12 -12.21 -7.40 12.07
CA THR A 12 -11.00 -7.88 12.74
C THR A 12 -11.39 -8.71 13.95
N ALA A 13 -11.22 -10.03 13.87
CA ALA A 13 -11.17 -10.88 15.04
C ALA A 13 -9.87 -10.59 15.82
N ASP A 14 -10.01 -10.43 17.14
CA ASP A 14 -8.91 -10.14 18.08
C ASP A 14 -8.09 -11.41 18.36
N ASP A 15 -6.86 -11.45 17.84
CA ASP A 15 -5.73 -12.25 18.32
C ASP A 15 -4.47 -11.42 18.02
N GLY A 16 -3.68 -11.08 19.05
CA GLY A 16 -2.68 -10.00 19.12
C GLY A 16 -1.50 -10.06 18.15
N GLY A 17 -1.77 -10.00 16.84
CA GLY A 17 -0.79 -9.99 15.76
C GLY A 17 -0.42 -8.59 15.28
N TRP A 18 0.69 -8.51 14.54
CA TRP A 18 1.21 -7.30 13.91
C TRP A 18 0.28 -6.86 12.77
N GLN A 19 -0.84 -6.23 13.14
CA GLN A 19 -1.83 -5.77 12.17
C GLN A 19 -1.23 -4.66 11.32
N ALA A 20 -1.26 -4.88 10.00
CA ALA A 20 -0.75 -3.92 9.04
C ALA A 20 -1.67 -3.86 7.83
N CYS A 21 -1.85 -2.66 7.28
CA CYS A 21 -2.59 -2.45 6.06
C CYS A 21 -1.83 -1.45 5.19
N LEU A 22 -1.92 -1.63 3.87
CA LEU A 22 -1.33 -0.75 2.89
C LEU A 22 -2.35 -0.51 1.78
N ALA A 23 -2.68 0.74 1.53
CA ALA A 23 -3.54 1.17 0.44
C ALA A 23 -2.71 2.07 -0.49
N LEU A 24 -2.54 1.63 -1.73
CA LEU A 24 -1.76 2.31 -2.76
C LEU A 24 -2.67 2.65 -3.94
N VAL A 25 -2.54 3.87 -4.47
CA VAL A 25 -3.20 4.30 -5.70
C VAL A 25 -2.14 4.64 -6.71
N PHE A 26 -2.16 3.94 -7.84
CA PHE A 26 -1.32 4.22 -8.98
C PHE A 26 -2.15 4.86 -10.09
N ALA A 27 -1.55 5.83 -10.78
CA ALA A 27 -2.17 6.53 -11.88
C ALA A 27 -1.20 6.60 -13.07
N GLN A 28 -1.73 6.73 -14.27
CA GLN A 28 -0.92 7.04 -15.45
C GLN A 28 -0.72 8.55 -15.53
N HIS A 29 0.54 8.99 -15.61
CA HIS A 29 0.92 10.37 -15.85
C HIS A 29 1.80 10.44 -17.10
N GLY A 30 1.21 10.86 -18.22
CA GLY A 30 1.83 10.77 -19.53
C GLY A 30 2.10 9.31 -19.90
N SER A 31 3.34 8.98 -20.21
CA SER A 31 3.73 7.59 -20.49
C SER A 31 4.10 6.80 -19.23
N ASN A 32 4.20 7.44 -18.06
CA ASN A 32 4.67 6.84 -16.81
C ASN A 32 3.51 6.36 -15.93
N THR A 33 3.71 5.26 -15.20
CA THR A 33 2.86 4.93 -14.04
C THR A 33 3.45 5.58 -12.80
N VAL A 34 2.67 6.33 -12.03
CA VAL A 34 3.14 6.98 -10.79
C VAL A 34 2.33 6.52 -9.59
N LEU A 35 2.91 6.59 -8.40
CA LEU A 35 2.19 6.43 -7.14
C LEU A 35 1.57 7.77 -6.75
N GLU A 36 0.26 7.89 -6.88
CA GLU A 36 -0.49 9.11 -6.59
C GLU A 36 -0.81 9.23 -5.10
N HIS A 37 -1.21 8.13 -4.46
CA HIS A 37 -1.49 8.10 -3.04
C HIS A 37 -0.96 6.83 -2.38
N SER A 38 -0.50 6.97 -1.14
CA SER A 38 -0.12 5.87 -0.27
C SER A 38 -0.60 6.14 1.15
N ARG A 39 -1.28 5.16 1.73
CA ARG A 39 -1.67 5.15 3.13
C ARG A 39 -1.25 3.81 3.72
N HIS A 40 -0.62 3.86 4.88
CA HIS A 40 -0.24 2.67 5.64
C HIS A 40 -0.85 2.71 7.04
N TYR A 41 -1.10 1.54 7.59
CA TYR A 41 -1.40 1.30 8.99
C TYR A 41 -0.40 0.28 9.52
N GLY A 42 0.07 0.52 10.75
CA GLY A 42 1.07 -0.33 11.38
C GLY A 42 2.45 -0.24 10.69
N PRO A 43 3.23 -1.33 10.71
CA PRO A 43 4.66 -1.36 10.39
C PRO A 43 4.99 -1.39 8.89
N LEU A 44 4.04 -1.74 8.03
CA LEU A 44 4.32 -1.85 6.60
C LEU A 44 4.64 -0.47 6.03
N ARG A 45 5.69 -0.41 5.22
CA ARG A 45 6.10 0.80 4.49
C ARG A 45 6.35 0.44 3.04
N ILE A 46 6.38 1.46 2.19
CA ILE A 46 6.89 1.33 0.82
C ILE A 46 8.11 2.22 0.64
N GLN A 47 9.03 1.78 -0.21
CA GLN A 47 10.02 2.69 -0.75
C GLN A 47 9.38 3.60 -1.81
N ARG A 48 9.93 4.80 -1.99
CA ARG A 48 9.52 5.68 -3.09
C ARG A 48 9.64 4.94 -4.43
N PRO A 49 8.65 5.03 -5.34
CA PRO A 49 8.73 4.34 -6.62
C PRO A 49 9.99 4.73 -7.39
N PHE A 50 10.56 3.75 -8.08
CA PHE A 50 11.71 3.90 -8.95
C PHE A 50 11.45 3.17 -10.28
N TYR A 51 12.28 3.43 -11.29
CA TYR A 51 11.94 3.17 -12.70
C TYR A 51 13.11 2.53 -13.47
N PRO A 52 13.48 1.27 -13.16
CA PRO A 52 14.61 0.61 -13.81
C PRO A 52 14.31 0.23 -15.27
N GLU A 53 13.03 0.06 -15.63
CA GLU A 53 12.55 -0.36 -16.95
C GLU A 53 11.89 0.80 -17.72
N GLY A 54 12.25 2.05 -17.40
CA GLY A 54 11.72 3.24 -18.06
C GLY A 54 10.42 3.73 -17.42
N ASN A 55 9.26 3.38 -17.96
CA ASN A 55 8.01 4.04 -17.58
C ASN A 55 7.16 3.26 -16.57
N LEU A 56 7.60 2.04 -16.26
CA LEU A 56 6.98 1.17 -15.27
C LEU A 56 7.47 1.55 -13.88
N ALA A 57 6.55 1.86 -12.96
CA ALA A 57 6.89 2.08 -11.56
C ALA A 57 7.15 0.75 -10.86
N HIS A 58 8.32 0.64 -10.23
CA HIS A 58 8.67 -0.44 -9.32
C HIS A 58 8.59 0.11 -7.90
N VAL A 59 7.94 -0.64 -7.01
CA VAL A 59 7.87 -0.32 -5.58
C VAL A 59 8.30 -1.54 -4.78
N TYR A 60 9.01 -1.28 -3.69
CA TYR A 60 9.30 -2.30 -2.70
C TYR A 60 8.43 -2.09 -1.47
N ILE A 61 7.77 -3.16 -1.04
CA ILE A 61 7.08 -3.22 0.25
C ILE A 61 8.12 -3.66 1.28
N LEU A 62 8.32 -2.80 2.27
CA LEU A 62 9.21 -3.05 3.37
C LEU A 62 8.38 -3.61 4.52
N HIS A 63 8.64 -4.87 4.85
CA HIS A 63 8.26 -5.45 6.13
C HIS A 63 9.51 -5.35 7.04
N PRO A 64 9.47 -4.57 8.14
CA PRO A 64 10.60 -4.51 9.04
C PRO A 64 10.89 -5.91 9.61
N PRO A 65 12.16 -6.35 9.71
CA PRO A 65 12.49 -7.60 10.40
C PRO A 65 12.29 -7.40 11.90
N GLY A 66 11.43 -8.24 12.48
CA GLY A 66 11.05 -8.15 13.89
C GLY A 66 9.85 -7.24 14.10
N GLY A 67 8.75 -7.83 14.61
CA GLY A 67 7.64 -7.07 15.16
C GLY A 67 8.19 -5.93 16.02
N VAL A 68 7.55 -4.76 15.93
CA VAL A 68 7.89 -3.55 16.71
C VAL A 68 8.25 -3.98 18.14
N VAL A 69 9.52 -3.90 18.49
CA VAL A 69 9.92 -3.87 19.90
C VAL A 69 9.50 -2.50 20.41
N GLY A 70 8.24 -2.43 20.84
CA GLY A 70 7.72 -1.36 21.68
C GLY A 70 8.05 -1.66 23.13
#